data_AF-X0YGQ4-F1
#
_entry.id   AF-X0YGQ4-F1
#
_cell.length_a   1.000
_cell.length_b   1.000
_cell.length_c   1.000
_cell.angle_alpha   90.00
_cell.angle_beta   90.00
_cell.angle_gamma   90.00
#
_symmetry.space_group_name_H-M   'P 1'
#
loop_
_entity.id
_entity.type
_entity.pdbx_description
1 polymer ?
#
loop_
_entity_poly.entity_id
_entity_poly.type
_entity_poly.pdbx_seq_one_letter_code
_entity_poly.pdbx_strand_id
1 'polypeptide(L)'
;MSDTKLPRKQVSGYILGMIPLTIILGVFRLAYLKFFFDSLGLSVFWTIIGLVIFMFINMTNDPIIGQKQDNTNVEKRGSRRIFYIKYFSPFL
;
A
#
# COMPACT_ATOMS: atom_id res chain seq x y z
N MET A 1 -23.45 -10.54 -7.40
CA MET A 1 -22.85 -9.22 -7.11
C MET A 1 -23.36 -8.29 -8.19
N SER A 2 -24.03 -7.17 -7.88
CA SER A 2 -24.76 -6.42 -8.92
C SER A 2 -23.80 -5.83 -9.96
N ASP A 3 -24.08 -6.06 -11.24
CA ASP A 3 -23.36 -5.55 -12.42
C ASP A 3 -23.53 -4.02 -12.65
N THR A 4 -23.65 -3.24 -11.57
CA THR A 4 -23.77 -1.78 -11.67
C THR A 4 -22.38 -1.16 -11.76
N LYS A 5 -22.07 -0.55 -12.92
CA LYS A 5 -20.84 0.21 -13.12
C LYS A 5 -20.73 1.30 -12.06
N LEU A 6 -19.54 1.44 -11.45
CA LEU A 6 -19.24 2.49 -10.50
C LEU A 6 -19.48 3.89 -11.14
N PRO A 7 -20.03 4.86 -10.38
CA PRO A 7 -20.21 6.22 -10.86
C PRO A 7 -18.91 6.84 -11.37
N ARG A 8 -18.95 7.53 -12.52
CA ARG A 8 -17.75 8.14 -13.15
C ARG A 8 -16.94 9.02 -12.19
N LYS A 9 -17.61 9.79 -11.32
CA LYS A 9 -16.95 10.64 -10.31
C LYS A 9 -16.09 9.84 -9.32
N GLN A 10 -16.54 8.66 -8.91
CA GLN A 10 -15.77 7.78 -8.02
C GLN A 10 -14.56 7.19 -8.74
N VAL A 11 -14.73 6.77 -10.00
CA VAL A 11 -13.65 6.26 -10.84
C VAL A 11 -12.58 7.34 -11.07
N SER A 12 -12.98 8.56 -11.46
CA SER A 12 -12.07 9.68 -11.66
C SER A 12 -11.33 10.07 -10.37
N GLY A 13 -12.04 10.12 -9.24
CA GLY A 13 -11.42 10.39 -7.94
C GLY A 13 -10.41 9.31 -7.53
N TYR A 14 -10.72 8.03 -7.80
CA TYR A 14 -9.79 6.93 -7.58
C TYR A 14 -8.53 7.07 -8.44
N ILE A 15 -8.68 7.32 -9.74
CA ILE A 15 -7.55 7.49 -10.67
C ILE A 15 -6.64 8.65 -10.21
N LEU A 16 -7.23 9.80 -9.87
CA LEU A 16 -6.48 10.96 -9.39
C LEU A 16 -5.72 10.67 -8.09
N GLY A 17 -6.28 9.86 -7.20
CA GLY A 17 -5.58 9.41 -5.98
C GLY A 17 -4.48 8.38 -6.25
N MET A 18 -4.63 7.54 -7.28
CA MET A 18 -3.66 6.49 -7.62
C MET A 18 -2.40 7.05 -8.27
N ILE A 19 -2.49 8.11 -9.08
CA ILE A 19 -1.33 8.73 -9.74
C ILE A 19 -0.21 9.09 -8.75
N PRO A 20 -0.44 9.92 -7.72
CA PRO A 20 0.62 10.29 -6.77
C PRO A 20 1.11 9.06 -5.98
N LEU A 21 0.21 8.14 -5.61
CA LEU A 21 0.59 6.91 -4.91
C LEU A 21 1.55 6.05 -5.75
N THR A 22 1.25 5.86 -7.03
CA THR A 22 2.11 5.08 -7.95
C THR A 22 3.47 5.75 -8.13
N ILE A 23 3.51 7.08 -8.26
CA ILE A 23 4.77 7.83 -8.38
C ILE A 23 5.61 7.66 -7.10
N ILE A 24 5.02 7.87 -5.92
CA ILE A 24 5.71 7.74 -4.63
C ILE A 24 6.26 6.32 -4.45
N LEU A 25 5.46 5.29 -4.73
CA LEU A 25 5.91 3.89 -4.65
C LEU A 25 7.05 3.58 -5.63
N GLY A 26 6.99 4.13 -6.85
CA GLY A 26 8.05 3.99 -7.84
C GLY A 26 9.36 4.66 -7.39
N VAL A 27 9.29 5.92 -6.95
CA VAL A 27 10.44 6.66 -6.44
C VAL A 27 11.03 5.96 -5.23
N PHE A 28 10.20 5.51 -4.29
CA PHE A 28 10.66 4.80 -3.09
C PHE A 28 11.44 3.53 -3.44
N ARG A 29 10.95 2.71 -4.39
CA ARG A 29 11.65 1.48 -4.81
C ARG A 29 13.02 1.76 -5.42
N LEU A 30 13.14 2.79 -6.26
CA LEU A 30 14.42 3.18 -6.86
C LEU A 30 15.38 3.80 -5.84
N ALA A 31 14.85 4.70 -4.98
CA ALA A 31 15.62 5.34 -3.92
C ALA A 31 16.13 4.30 -2.91
N TYR A 32 15.34 3.28 -2.60
CA TYR A 32 15.75 2.18 -1.73
C TYR A 32 16.99 1.48 -2.25
N LEU A 33 16.99 1.06 -3.53
CA LEU A 33 18.14 0.40 -4.14
C LEU A 33 19.36 1.33 -4.16
N LYS A 34 19.20 2.58 -4.61
CA LYS A 34 20.29 3.57 -4.63
C LYS A 34 20.87 3.81 -3.23
N PHE A 35 20.03 3.88 -2.21
CA PHE A 35 20.49 4.12 -0.84
C PHE A 35 21.25 2.92 -0.29
N PHE A 36 20.64 1.74 -0.27
CA PHE A 36 21.26 0.56 0.35
C PHE A 36 22.42 -0.01 -0.46
N PHE A 37 22.31 -0.02 -1.79
CA PHE A 37 23.35 -0.58 -2.64
C PHE A 37 24.47 0.43 -2.92
N ASP A 38 24.15 1.61 -3.44
CA ASP A 38 25.18 2.57 -3.87
C ASP A 38 25.70 3.44 -2.73
N SER A 39 24.83 3.91 -1.84
CA SER A 39 25.22 4.90 -0.81
C SER A 39 25.78 4.25 0.44
N LEU A 40 25.14 3.17 0.91
CA LEU A 40 25.58 2.39 2.07
C LEU A 40 26.64 1.35 1.68
N GLY A 41 26.78 1.02 0.39
CA GLY A 41 27.72 0.01 -0.10
C GLY A 41 27.37 -1.41 0.37
N LEU A 42 26.10 -1.69 0.65
CA LEU A 42 25.68 -2.99 1.17
C LEU A 42 25.89 -4.07 0.11
N SER A 43 26.50 -5.19 0.49
CA SER A 43 26.69 -6.31 -0.43
C SER A 43 25.35 -6.75 -1.02
N VAL A 44 25.35 -7.17 -2.30
CA VAL A 44 24.16 -7.67 -3.02
C VAL A 44 23.38 -8.69 -2.20
N PHE A 45 24.08 -9.60 -1.51
CA PHE A 45 23.49 -10.66 -0.71
C PHE A 45 22.56 -10.12 0.39
N TRP A 46 23.03 -9.15 1.17
CA TRP A 46 22.25 -8.53 2.24
C TRP A 46 21.07 -7.70 1.69
N THR A 47 21.26 -7.02 0.57
CA THR A 47 20.17 -6.30 -0.12
C THR A 47 19.05 -7.25 -0.56
N ILE A 48 19.41 -8.40 -1.13
CA ILE A 48 18.44 -9.44 -1.52
C ILE A 48 17.71 -9.98 -0.29
N ILE A 49 18.41 -10.29 0.80
CA ILE A 49 17.77 -10.74 2.05
C ILE A 49 16.75 -9.72 2.53
N GLY A 50 17.10 -8.43 2.55
CA GLY A 50 16.18 -7.36 2.93
C GLY A 50 14.91 -7.33 2.06
N LEU A 51 15.06 -7.43 0.74
CA LEU A 51 13.95 -7.48 -0.20
C LEU A 51 13.07 -8.72 -0.02
N VAL A 52 13.67 -9.89 0.26
CA VAL A 52 12.93 -11.12 0.54
C VAL A 52 12.11 -10.98 1.81
N ILE A 53 12.70 -10.48 2.90
CA ILE A 53 11.98 -10.22 4.16
C ILE A 53 10.82 -9.25 3.91
N PHE A 54 11.08 -8.15 3.21
CA PHE A 54 10.05 -7.18 2.83
C PHE A 54 8.91 -7.84 2.05
N MET A 55 9.22 -8.69 1.06
CA MET A 55 8.22 -9.41 0.28
C MET A 55 7.33 -10.30 1.16
N PHE A 56 7.91 -11.09 2.07
CA PHE A 56 7.16 -11.97 2.96
C PHE A 56 6.25 -11.19 3.91
N ILE A 57 6.73 -10.07 4.45
CA ILE A 57 5.93 -9.19 5.31
C ILE A 57 4.71 -8.67 4.54
N ASN A 58 4.90 -8.13 3.33
CA ASN A 58 3.78 -7.61 2.53
C ASN A 58 2.80 -8.72 2.13
N MET A 59 3.31 -9.84 1.62
CA MET A 59 2.51 -11.00 1.22
C MET A 59 1.64 -11.53 2.36
N THR A 60 2.11 -11.42 3.61
CA THR A 60 1.36 -11.84 4.80
C THR A 60 0.38 -10.77 5.26
N ASN A 61 0.80 -9.50 5.27
CA ASN A 61 -0.01 -8.40 5.77
C ASN A 61 -1.22 -8.12 4.88
N ASP A 62 -1.06 -8.16 3.56
CA ASP A 62 -2.10 -7.84 2.59
C ASP A 62 -3.37 -8.69 2.76
N PRO A 63 -3.32 -10.03 2.79
CA PRO A 63 -4.53 -10.84 2.98
C PRO A 63 -5.14 -10.68 4.38
N ILE A 64 -4.32 -10.53 5.43
CA ILE A 64 -4.80 -10.37 6.81
C ILE A 64 -5.54 -9.04 6.96
N ILE A 65 -4.96 -7.96 6.46
CA ILE A 65 -5.56 -6.63 6.51
C ILE A 65 -6.82 -6.62 5.64
N GLY A 66 -6.74 -7.15 4.41
CA GLY A 66 -7.90 -7.27 3.51
C GLY A 66 -9.09 -7.96 4.18
N GLN A 67 -8.88 -9.14 4.75
CA GLN A 67 -9.93 -9.88 5.47
C GLN A 67 -10.48 -9.10 6.67
N LYS A 68 -9.62 -8.41 7.44
CA LYS A 68 -10.08 -7.56 8.56
C LYS A 68 -10.93 -6.38 8.06
N GLN A 69 -10.61 -5.81 6.90
CA GLN A 69 -11.38 -4.74 6.29
C GLN A 69 -12.74 -5.24 5.78
N ASP A 70 -12.78 -6.43 5.19
CA ASP A 70 -14.01 -7.03 4.68
C ASP A 70 -14.96 -7.46 5.80
N ASN A 71 -14.41 -8.01 6.90
CA ASN A 71 -15.18 -8.41 8.09
C ASN A 71 -15.61 -7.22 8.97
N THR A 72 -15.22 -6.00 8.62
CA THR A 72 -15.57 -4.81 9.39
C THR A 72 -17.04 -4.42 9.18
N ASN A 73 -17.80 -4.32 10.27
CA ASN A 73 -19.13 -3.71 10.24
C ASN A 73 -19.02 -2.20 9.94
N VAL A 74 -19.35 -1.84 8.70
CA VAL A 74 -19.21 -0.46 8.18
C VAL A 74 -20.24 0.48 8.81
N GLU A 75 -21.44 0.01 9.13
CA GLU A 75 -22.49 0.84 9.73
C GLU A 75 -22.08 1.30 11.14
N LYS A 76 -21.45 0.41 11.92
CA LYS A 76 -20.94 0.73 13.25
C LYS A 76 -19.65 1.55 13.22
N ARG A 77 -18.75 1.26 12.27
CA ARG A 77 -17.39 1.85 12.23
C ARG A 77 -17.27 3.07 11.31
N GLY A 78 -18.24 3.29 10.43
CA GLY A 78 -18.27 4.33 9.41
C GLY A 78 -17.27 4.15 8.25
N SER A 79 -16.48 3.07 8.22
CA SER A 79 -15.53 2.79 7.13
C SER A 79 -15.00 1.36 7.19
N ARG A 80 -14.64 0.79 6.03
CA ARG A 80 -13.84 -0.45 5.90
C ARG A 80 -12.34 -0.22 6.10
N ARG A 81 -11.87 1.02 6.14
CA ARG A 81 -10.44 1.33 6.34
C ARG A 81 -10.00 0.91 7.74
N ILE A 82 -8.81 0.31 7.85
CA ILE A 82 -8.18 0.08 9.16
C ILE A 82 -7.97 1.41 9.90
N PHE A 83 -7.91 1.37 11.23
CA PHE A 83 -7.93 2.56 12.09
C PHE A 83 -6.85 3.58 11.70
N TYR A 84 -5.62 3.10 11.50
CA TYR A 84 -4.50 3.94 11.11
C TYR A 84 -4.75 4.68 9.78
N ILE A 85 -5.16 3.97 8.72
CA ILE A 85 -5.46 4.59 7.42
C ILE A 85 -6.64 5.56 7.52
N LYS A 86 -7.65 5.25 8.34
CA LYS A 86 -8.84 6.10 8.49
C LYS A 86 -8.51 7.48 9.05
N TYR A 87 -7.65 7.54 10.07
CA TYR A 87 -7.40 8.78 10.82
C TYR A 87 -6.05 9.44 10.50
N PHE A 88 -5.06 8.65 10.06
CA PHE A 88 -3.70 9.11 9.88
C PHE A 88 -3.20 9.03 8.43
N SER A 89 -4.03 8.62 7.46
CA SER A 89 -3.61 8.65 6.05
C SER A 89 -3.14 10.01 5.52
N PRO A 90 -3.60 11.18 6.02
CA PRO A 90 -3.03 12.47 5.60
C PRO A 90 -1.61 12.74 6.11
N PHE A 91 -1.10 11.93 7.05
CA PHE A 91 0.21 12.08 7.68
C PHE A 91 1.20 10.97 7.27
N LEU A 92 0.78 10.10 6.34
CA LEU A 92 1.55 9.03 5.70
C LEU A 92 1.98 9.49 4.31
#